data_AF-A0A125R0W2-F1
#
_entry.id   AF-A0A125R0W2-F1
#
_cell.length_a   1.000
_cell.length_b   1.000
_cell.length_c   1.000
_cell.angle_alpha   90.00
_cell.angle_beta   90.00
_cell.angle_gamma   90.00
#
_symmetry.space_group_name_H-M   'P 1'
#
loop_
_entity.id
_entity.type
_entity.pdbx_description
1 polymer ?
#
loop_
_entity_poly.entity_id
_entity_poly.type
_entity_poly.pdbx_seq_one_letter_code
_entity_poly.pdbx_strand_id
1 'polypeptide(L)' 'LAVVTREMREREFFRQLEVINVDSILINQRLIDKYIKCLLKTGKCDPIMKDLRIALPLILGHLCEARCSEK' A
#
# COMPACT_ATOMS: atom_id res chain seq x y z
N LEU A 1 -6.86 -18.58 24.65
CA LEU A 1 -7.34 -17.74 23.51
C LEU A 1 -6.18 -16.91 23.00
N ALA A 2 -5.92 -16.91 21.70
CA ALA A 2 -4.93 -15.99 21.12
C ALA A 2 -5.52 -14.58 21.06
N VAL A 3 -4.84 -13.59 21.66
CA VAL A 3 -5.24 -12.18 21.60
C VAL A 3 -4.78 -11.61 20.26
N VAL A 4 -5.72 -11.20 19.41
CA VAL A 4 -5.40 -10.48 18.18
C VAL A 4 -5.09 -9.02 18.53
N THR A 5 -3.83 -8.61 18.37
CA THR A 5 -3.41 -7.24 18.65
C THR A 5 -3.60 -6.33 17.43
N ARG A 6 -3.65 -5.01 17.67
CA ARG A 6 -3.70 -3.99 16.61
C ARG A 6 -2.54 -4.15 15.62
N GLU A 7 -1.35 -4.42 16.13
CA GLU A 7 -0.16 -4.66 15.34
C GLU A 7 -0.29 -5.87 14.39
N MET A 8 -0.86 -6.99 14.87
CA MET A 8 -1.09 -8.16 14.00
C MET A 8 -2.04 -7.82 12.86
N ARG A 9 -3.08 -7.03 13.13
CA ARG A 9 -4.05 -6.61 12.11
C ARG A 9 -3.42 -5.65 11.09
N GLU A 10 -2.61 -4.72 11.57
CA GLU A 10 -1.86 -3.80 10.70
C GLU A 10 -0.89 -4.58 9.80
N ARG A 11 -0.09 -5.51 10.36
CA ARG A 11 0.82 -6.36 9.56
C ARG A 11 0.07 -7.17 8.50
N GLU A 12 -1.06 -7.77 8.83
CA GLU A 12 -1.85 -8.54 7.87
C GLU A 12 -2.43 -7.65 6.76
N PHE A 13 -2.84 -6.43 7.08
CA PHE A 13 -3.26 -5.45 6.09
C PHE A 13 -2.10 -5.06 5.16
N PHE A 14 -0.92 -4.73 5.69
CA PHE A 14 0.25 -4.38 4.88
C PHE A 14 0.76 -5.55 4.03
N ARG A 15 0.67 -6.80 4.52
CA ARG A 15 1.03 -8.01 3.77
C ARG A 15 0.23 -8.13 2.45
N GLN A 16 -1.03 -7.70 2.43
CA GLN A 16 -1.84 -7.72 1.21
C GLN A 16 -1.29 -6.81 0.11
N LEU A 17 -0.49 -5.80 0.47
CA LEU A 17 0.14 -4.87 -0.48
C LEU A 17 1.41 -5.45 -1.12
N GLU A 18 1.97 -6.56 -0.61
CA GLU A 18 3.18 -7.19 -1.17
C GLU A 18 2.99 -7.75 -2.60
N VAL A 19 1.74 -7.85 -3.06
CA VAL A 19 1.42 -8.22 -4.43
C VAL A 19 1.74 -7.11 -5.45
N ILE A 20 1.99 -5.88 -4.98
CA ILE A 20 2.29 -4.74 -5.81
C ILE A 20 3.76 -4.82 -6.26
N ASN A 21 3.98 -5.07 -7.54
CA ASN A 21 5.32 -5.00 -8.14
C ASN A 21 5.66 -3.55 -8.50
N VAL A 22 6.38 -2.87 -7.61
CA VAL A 22 6.77 -1.46 -7.74
C VAL A 22 7.60 -1.23 -9.01
N ASP A 23 8.60 -2.07 -9.29
CA ASP A 23 9.47 -1.92 -10.47
C ASP A 23 8.66 -1.90 -11.77
N SER A 24 7.71 -2.83 -11.92
CA SER A 24 6.84 -2.92 -13.10
C SER A 24 5.98 -1.68 -13.31
N ILE A 25 5.61 -1.00 -12.22
CA ILE A 25 4.81 0.23 -12.25
C ILE A 25 5.70 1.40 -12.64
N LEU A 26 6.90 1.50 -12.06
CA LEU A 26 7.83 2.60 -12.28
C LEU A 26 8.37 2.65 -13.72
N ILE A 27 8.58 1.48 -14.35
CA ILE A 27 9.03 1.43 -15.75
C ILE A 27 7.91 1.65 -16.77
N ASN A 28 6.65 1.73 -16.33
CA ASN A 28 5.50 1.85 -17.22
C ASN A 28 4.73 3.16 -16.95
N GLN A 29 4.97 4.15 -17.81
CA GLN A 29 4.37 5.48 -17.70
C GLN A 29 2.83 5.47 -17.61
N ARG A 30 2.16 4.52 -18.27
CA ARG A 30 0.71 4.41 -18.21
C ARG A 30 0.24 3.85 -16.86
N LEU A 31 0.99 2.91 -16.28
CA LEU A 31 0.68 2.39 -14.95
C LEU A 31 0.93 3.46 -13.90
N ILE A 32 2.10 4.10 -13.88
CA ILE A 32 2.41 5.11 -12.86
C ILE A 32 1.39 6.26 -12.87
N ASP A 33 0.95 6.73 -14.04
CA ASP A 33 -0.11 7.74 -14.15
C ASP A 33 -1.44 7.27 -13.55
N LYS A 34 -1.82 6.00 -13.78
CA LYS A 34 -3.00 5.40 -13.15
C LYS A 34 -2.89 5.36 -11.62
N TYR A 35 -1.72 4.95 -11.09
CA TYR A 35 -1.45 4.92 -9.65
C TYR A 35 -1.55 6.32 -9.04
N ILE A 36 -0.89 7.32 -9.64
CA ILE A 36 -0.92 8.72 -9.19
C ILE A 36 -2.36 9.26 -9.20
N LYS A 37 -3.12 9.03 -10.28
CA LYS A 37 -4.53 9.45 -10.35
C LYS A 37 -5.41 8.79 -9.29
N CYS A 38 -5.17 7.52 -8.93
CA CYS A 38 -5.85 6.91 -7.79
C CYS A 38 -5.50 7.65 -6.49
N LEU A 39 -4.20 7.87 -6.21
CA LEU A 39 -3.72 8.52 -5.00
C LEU A 39 -4.33 9.92 -4.84
N LEU A 40 -4.44 10.67 -5.94
CA LEU A 40 -5.04 12.01 -5.98
C LEU A 40 -6.58 12.02 -6.04
N LYS A 41 -7.24 10.85 -6.07
CA LYS A 41 -8.69 10.72 -6.24
C LYS A 41 -9.25 11.34 -7.53
N THR A 42 -8.43 11.47 -8.58
CA THR A 42 -8.80 12.09 -9.87
C THR A 42 -9.08 11.07 -10.97
N GLY A 43 -8.91 9.77 -10.70
CA GLY A 43 -9.14 8.71 -11.68
C GLY A 43 -9.58 7.38 -11.06
N LYS A 44 -9.70 6.36 -11.93
CA LYS A 44 -10.07 5.00 -11.51
C LYS A 44 -9.04 4.44 -10.55
N CYS A 45 -9.53 3.79 -9.50
CA CYS A 45 -8.69 3.17 -8.49
C CYS A 45 -9.12 1.71 -8.26
N ASP A 46 -8.21 0.79 -8.51
CA ASP A 46 -8.43 -0.64 -8.29
C ASP A 46 -8.48 -0.93 -6.77
N PRO A 47 -9.10 -2.04 -6.31
CA PRO A 47 -9.22 -2.34 -4.89
C PRO A 47 -7.88 -2.26 -4.14
N ILE A 48 -6.85 -2.92 -4.67
CA ILE A 48 -5.50 -2.92 -4.09
C ILE A 48 -4.87 -1.51 -4.02
N MET A 49 -5.15 -0.66 -5.02
CA MET A 49 -4.67 0.72 -5.02
C MET A 49 -5.41 1.59 -4.00
N LYS A 50 -6.68 1.28 -3.69
CA LYS A 50 -7.42 1.96 -2.62
C LYS A 50 -6.79 1.63 -1.27
N ASP A 51 -6.44 0.36 -1.06
CA ASP A 51 -5.76 -0.09 0.14
C ASP A 51 -4.39 0.57 0.27
N LEU A 52 -3.60 0.60 -0.82
CA LEU A 52 -2.34 1.35 -0.86
C LEU A 52 -2.55 2.84 -0.54
N ARG A 53 -3.57 3.49 -1.09
CA ARG A 53 -3.85 4.91 -0.82
C ARG A 53 -4.20 5.17 0.66
N ILE A 54 -4.90 4.24 1.31
CA ILE A 54 -5.21 4.31 2.75
C ILE A 54 -3.96 4.07 3.59
N ALA A 55 -3.12 3.13 3.15
CA ALA A 55 -1.89 2.73 3.81
C ALA A 55 -0.80 3.82 3.72
N LEU A 56 -0.70 4.51 2.59
CA LEU A 56 0.44 5.37 2.25
C LEU A 56 0.71 6.47 3.28
N PRO A 57 -0.28 7.21 3.81
CA PRO A 57 -0.04 8.20 4.87
C PRO A 57 0.51 7.58 6.16
N LEU A 58 0.10 6.36 6.49
CA LEU A 58 0.58 5.65 7.68
C LEU A 58 2.02 5.19 7.50
N ILE A 59 2.36 4.70 6.30
CA ILE A 59 3.73 4.30 5.93
C ILE A 59 4.67 5.49 6.02
N LEU A 60 4.28 6.63 5.42
CA LEU A 60 5.10 7.85 5.39
C LEU A 60 5.22 8.50 6.78
N GLY A 61 4.16 8.49 7.59
CA GLY A 61 4.16 9.07 8.93
C GLY A 61 5.01 8.30 9.95
N HIS A 62 5.30 7.03 9.70
CA HIS A 62 6.07 6.16 10.58
C HIS A 62 7.31 5.56 9.90
N LEU A 63 7.72 6.07 8.74
CA LEU A 63 8.91 5.66 7.97
C LEU A 63 9.12 4.14 7.89
N CYS A 64 8.04 3.37 7.72
CA CYS A 64 8.09 1.90 7.67
C CYS A 64 8.60 1.17 8.92
N GLU A 65 8.96 1.84 10.02
CA GLU A 65 9.79 1.31 11.13
C GLU A 65 9.27 0.01 11.78
N ALA A 66 7.95 -0.20 11.83
CA ALA A 66 7.35 -1.38 12.48
C ALA A 66 6.28 -2.10 11.63
N ARG A 67 6.08 -1.67 10.38
CA ARG A 67 4.84 -1.95 9.63
C ARG A 67 5.04 -2.34 8.17
N CYS A 68 6.25 -2.19 7.63
CA CYS A 68 6.59 -2.68 6.30
C CYS A 68 7.33 -4.03 6.40
N SER A 69 7.19 -4.86 5.38
CA SER A 69 8.03 -6.06 5.23
C SER A 69 9.38 -5.69 4.60
N GLU A 70 10.31 -6.65 4.55
CA GLU A 70 11.65 -6.44 3.96
C GLU A 70 11.65 -6.20 2.44
N LYS A 71 10.48 -6.32 1.78
CA LYS A 71 10.31 -6.18 0.33
C LYS A 71 10.10 -4.74 -0.11
#